data_AF-A0A1G3J4X8-F1
#
_entry.id   AF-A0A1G3J4X8-F1
#
_cell.length_a   1.000
_cell.length_b   1.000
_cell.length_c   1.000
_cell.angle_alpha   90.00
_cell.angle_beta   90.00
_cell.angle_gamma   90.00
#
_symmetry.space_group_name_H-M   'P 1'
#
loop_
_entity.id
_entity.type
_entity.pdbx_description
1 polymer ?
#
loop_
_entity_poly.entity_id
_entity_poly.type
_entity_poly.pdbx_seq_one_letter_code
_entity_poly.pdbx_strand_id
1 'polypeptide(L)'
;MANETKFSEQESLQLIAEMIKKAKGSYHDTGIGSLLWGGVVSIASLMNFLQRTYDFKLWFDIWWLVLAAIIPQVYISIKEKKIQKAKQYDDDLVNSVWLVFGISLFAMGFYQNIVPFQTEKLIAEEGWTLMKHFSDGRPDEVIRPFTPSLYSIYILFYAFPTMVTGLVKKFNPMKYGAIITYGLFLLSLFTESRFDMLLGSIAALVCWFIPGIILRRKYLAQTRSNV
;
A
#
# COMPACT_ATOMS: atom_id res chain seq x y z
N MET A 1 -13.33 -54.86 12.93
CA MET A 1 -13.78 -54.00 14.05
C MET A 1 -12.60 -53.11 14.41
N ALA A 2 -12.70 -51.81 14.12
CA ALA A 2 -11.61 -50.87 14.33
C ALA A 2 -11.46 -50.60 15.84
N ASN A 3 -10.24 -50.76 16.36
CA ASN A 3 -9.89 -50.41 17.74
C ASN A 3 -9.99 -48.89 17.90
N GLU A 4 -11.00 -48.41 18.62
CA GLU A 4 -11.01 -47.05 19.14
C GLU A 4 -9.98 -46.97 20.27
N THR A 5 -8.80 -46.41 19.97
CA THR A 5 -7.83 -46.02 20.99
C THR A 5 -8.46 -44.94 21.87
N LYS A 6 -8.94 -45.32 23.06
CA LYS A 6 -9.30 -44.37 24.11
C LYS A 6 -8.06 -43.56 24.46
N PHE A 7 -7.99 -42.33 23.97
CA PHE A 7 -6.97 -41.38 24.37
C PHE A 7 -6.99 -41.24 25.90
N SER A 8 -5.81 -41.31 26.52
CA SER A 8 -5.66 -40.93 27.92
C SER A 8 -6.10 -39.48 28.10
N GLU A 9 -6.71 -39.12 29.24
CA GLU A 9 -7.10 -37.74 29.55
C GLU A 9 -5.90 -36.78 29.38
N GLN A 10 -4.69 -37.24 29.71
CA GLN A 10 -3.46 -36.47 29.53
C GLN A 10 -3.09 -36.25 28.06
N GLU A 11 -3.29 -37.26 27.19
CA GLU A 11 -3.03 -37.14 25.75
C GLU A 11 -4.07 -36.24 25.07
N SER A 12 -5.33 -36.32 25.51
CA SER A 12 -6.40 -35.43 25.04
C SER A 12 -6.13 -33.98 25.44
N LEU A 13 -5.72 -33.73 26.68
CA LEU A 13 -5.33 -32.40 27.16
C LEU A 13 -4.07 -31.89 26.45
N GLN A 14 -3.08 -32.74 26.19
CA GLN A 14 -1.89 -32.37 25.42
C GLN A 14 -2.25 -32.03 23.98
N LEU A 15 -3.11 -32.81 23.32
CA LEU A 15 -3.59 -32.53 21.97
C LEU A 15 -4.37 -31.22 21.92
N ILE A 16 -5.26 -30.96 22.89
CA ILE A 16 -5.99 -29.69 22.98
C ILE A 16 -5.01 -28.53 23.21
N ALA A 17 -4.03 -28.68 24.11
CA ALA A 17 -3.02 -27.66 24.36
C ALA A 17 -2.13 -27.41 23.12
N GLU A 18 -1.78 -28.47 22.39
CA GLU A 18 -1.02 -28.39 21.14
C GLU A 18 -1.84 -27.75 20.03
N MET A 19 -3.13 -28.09 19.91
CA MET A 19 -4.07 -27.48 18.97
C MET A 19 -4.31 -26.00 19.31
N ILE A 20 -4.45 -25.65 20.59
CA ILE A 20 -4.54 -24.26 21.05
C ILE A 20 -3.22 -23.52 20.78
N LYS A 21 -2.07 -24.14 21.06
CA LYS A 21 -0.73 -23.55 20.84
C LYS A 21 -0.46 -23.35 19.34
N LYS A 22 -0.84 -24.31 18.50
CA LYS A 22 -0.73 -24.27 17.04
C LYS A 22 -1.69 -23.25 16.43
N ALA A 23 -2.92 -23.14 16.96
CA ALA A 23 -3.87 -22.09 16.59
C ALA A 23 -3.42 -20.69 17.03
N LYS A 24 -2.72 -20.58 18.16
CA LYS A 24 -2.19 -19.31 18.69
C LYS A 24 -0.86 -18.89 18.05
N GLY A 25 -0.11 -19.85 17.49
CA GLY A 25 1.22 -19.68 16.89
C GLY A 25 1.24 -19.59 15.36
N SER A 26 0.09 -19.66 14.67
CA SER A 26 0.03 -19.69 13.20
C SER A 26 0.14 -18.32 12.53
N TYR A 27 0.67 -17.29 13.21
CA TYR A 27 0.86 -15.97 12.60
C TYR A 27 2.19 -15.94 11.83
N HIS A 28 2.15 -16.23 10.53
CA HIS A 28 3.34 -16.38 9.67
C HIS A 28 3.42 -15.29 8.57
N ASP A 29 3.12 -14.04 8.91
CA ASP A 29 3.49 -12.90 8.05
C ASP A 29 4.86 -12.36 8.50
N THR A 30 5.81 -12.29 7.56
CA THR A 30 7.20 -11.87 7.83
C THR A 30 7.33 -10.35 7.95
N GLY A 31 6.33 -9.59 7.51
CA GLY A 31 6.37 -8.13 7.42
C GLY A 31 7.27 -7.56 6.32
N ILE A 32 7.92 -8.42 5.51
CA ILE A 32 8.83 -7.96 4.45
C ILE A 32 8.08 -7.16 3.39
N GLY A 33 6.91 -7.64 2.94
CA GLY A 33 6.13 -6.95 1.92
C GLY A 33 5.72 -5.54 2.35
N SER A 34 5.24 -5.39 3.59
CA SER A 34 4.86 -4.08 4.14
C SER A 34 6.06 -3.13 4.29
N LEU A 35 7.23 -3.65 4.70
CA LEU A 35 8.47 -2.87 4.76
C LEU A 35 8.91 -2.37 3.39
N LEU A 36 8.88 -3.25 2.40
CA LEU A 36 9.29 -2.95 1.03
C LEU A 36 8.39 -1.88 0.43
N TRP A 37 7.07 -2.08 0.45
CA TRP A 37 6.12 -1.10 -0.11
C TRP A 37 6.12 0.22 0.64
N GLY A 38 6.19 0.19 1.98
CA GLY A 38 6.29 1.40 2.79
C GLY A 38 7.52 2.24 2.48
N GLY A 39 8.69 1.60 2.31
CA GLY A 39 9.93 2.28 1.96
C GLY A 39 9.92 2.81 0.53
N VAL A 40 9.58 1.96 -0.44
CA VAL A 40 9.54 2.28 -1.87
C VAL A 40 8.60 3.44 -2.16
N VAL A 41 7.35 3.36 -1.68
CA VAL A 41 6.33 4.38 -1.97
C VAL A 41 6.63 5.67 -1.22
N SER A 42 7.16 5.60 0.02
CA SER A 42 7.59 6.79 0.75
C SER A 42 8.72 7.53 0.03
N ILE A 43 9.76 6.82 -0.40
CA ILE A 43 10.88 7.41 -1.14
C ILE A 43 10.39 8.00 -2.46
N ALA A 44 9.54 7.27 -3.20
CA ALA A 44 9.03 7.75 -4.48
C ALA A 44 8.20 9.02 -4.32
N SER A 45 7.31 9.06 -3.31
CA SER A 45 6.43 10.20 -3.06
C SER A 45 7.21 11.42 -2.57
N LEU A 46 8.19 11.20 -1.69
CA LEU A 46 9.09 12.27 -1.20
C LEU A 46 9.94 12.84 -2.32
N MET A 47 10.53 11.99 -3.16
CA MET A 47 11.36 12.46 -4.28
C MET A 47 10.55 13.24 -5.30
N ASN A 48 9.28 12.85 -5.54
CA ASN A 48 8.41 13.58 -6.45
C ASN A 48 8.00 14.95 -5.85
N PHE A 49 7.77 15.03 -4.53
CA PHE A 49 7.61 16.31 -3.83
C PHE A 49 8.83 17.23 -3.97
N LEU A 50 10.04 16.68 -3.81
CA LEU A 50 11.29 17.45 -3.96
C LEU A 50 11.48 17.96 -5.39
N GLN A 51 11.24 17.11 -6.40
CA GLN A 51 11.27 17.51 -7.81
C GLN A 51 10.32 18.68 -8.09
N ARG A 52 9.10 18.64 -7.53
CA ARG A 52 8.12 19.71 -7.73
C ARG A 52 8.45 21.00 -6.96
N THR A 53 9.13 20.89 -5.82
CA THR A 53 9.48 22.03 -4.97
C THR A 53 10.72 22.77 -5.47
N TYR A 54 11.72 22.04 -5.94
CA TYR A 54 13.00 22.59 -6.40
C TYR A 54 13.11 22.65 -7.93
N ASP A 55 12.04 22.30 -8.64
CA ASP A 55 11.91 22.31 -10.11
C ASP A 55 13.06 21.60 -10.86
N PHE A 56 13.61 20.55 -10.25
CA PHE A 56 14.58 19.67 -10.93
C PHE A 56 13.90 18.41 -11.42
N LYS A 57 14.45 17.82 -12.49
CA LYS A 57 13.97 16.55 -13.05
C LYS A 57 15.07 15.51 -12.97
N LEU A 58 14.72 14.32 -12.52
CA LEU A 58 15.60 13.16 -12.66
C LEU A 58 15.63 12.72 -14.12
N TRP A 59 16.72 12.06 -14.51
CA TRP A 59 16.89 11.46 -15.84
C TRP A 59 15.96 10.26 -16.10
N PHE A 60 15.28 9.77 -15.06
CA PHE A 60 14.24 8.74 -15.13
C PHE A 60 13.05 9.15 -14.25
N ASP A 61 11.86 8.61 -14.52
CA ASP A 61 10.69 8.83 -13.68
C ASP A 61 10.77 7.95 -12.42
N ILE A 62 10.65 8.59 -11.26
CA ILE A 62 10.74 7.93 -9.95
C ILE A 62 9.73 6.79 -9.77
N TRP A 63 8.59 6.85 -10.46
CA TRP A 63 7.57 5.80 -10.39
C TRP A 63 8.02 4.46 -11.00
N TRP A 64 9.08 4.44 -11.81
CA TRP A 64 9.72 3.20 -12.25
C TRP A 64 10.28 2.38 -11.08
N LEU A 65 10.61 3.02 -9.95
CA LEU A 65 11.03 2.34 -8.74
C LEU A 65 9.91 1.48 -8.15
N VAL A 66 8.66 1.96 -8.22
CA VAL A 66 7.47 1.22 -7.77
C VAL A 66 7.20 0.02 -8.68
N LEU A 67 7.40 0.16 -9.99
CA LEU A 67 7.33 -0.97 -10.92
C LEU A 67 8.45 -1.99 -10.68
N ALA A 68 9.68 -1.52 -10.48
CA ALA A 68 10.82 -2.37 -10.18
C ALA A 68 10.63 -3.17 -8.88
N ALA A 69 9.93 -2.60 -7.89
CA ALA A 69 9.61 -3.24 -6.61
C ALA A 69 8.68 -4.46 -6.72
N ILE A 70 7.95 -4.62 -7.84
CA ILE A 70 7.14 -5.81 -8.12
C ILE A 70 8.03 -7.06 -8.22
N ILE A 71 9.21 -6.95 -8.84
CA ILE A 71 10.14 -8.08 -9.04
C ILE A 71 10.59 -8.70 -7.70
N PRO A 72 11.19 -7.95 -6.75
CA PRO A 72 11.56 -8.51 -5.45
C PRO A 72 10.32 -8.95 -4.66
N GLN A 73 9.19 -8.24 -4.77
CA GLN A 73 7.95 -8.63 -4.08
C GLN A 73 7.44 -10.01 -4.54
N VAL A 74 7.45 -10.29 -5.85
CA VAL A 74 7.07 -11.60 -6.39
C VAL A 74 8.04 -12.68 -5.90
N TYR A 75 9.35 -12.41 -5.92
CA TYR A 75 10.36 -13.34 -5.43
C TYR A 75 10.15 -13.67 -3.94
N ILE A 76 9.91 -12.66 -3.10
CA ILE A 76 9.61 -12.82 -1.67
C ILE A 76 8.34 -13.66 -1.48
N SER A 77 7.26 -13.35 -2.21
CA SER A 77 5.99 -14.08 -2.11
C SER A 77 6.14 -15.56 -2.47
N ILE A 78 6.92 -15.90 -3.50
CA ILE A 78 7.21 -17.30 -3.87
C ILE A 78 7.98 -18.00 -2.75
N LYS A 79 8.96 -17.33 -2.14
CA LYS A 79 9.75 -17.89 -1.03
C LYS A 79 8.90 -18.13 0.21
N GLU A 80 8.02 -17.20 0.56
CA GLU A 80 7.12 -17.31 1.72
C GLU A 80 6.09 -18.42 1.56
N LYS A 81 5.53 -18.59 0.35
CA LYS A 81 4.61 -19.71 0.04
C LYS A 81 5.24 -21.08 0.28
N LYS A 82 6.56 -21.23 0.09
CA LYS A 82 7.26 -22.50 0.36
C LYS A 82 7.41 -22.78 1.86
N ILE A 83 7.38 -21.74 2.69
CA ILE A 83 7.54 -21.83 4.15
C ILE A 83 6.18 -22.03 4.84
N GLN A 84 5.12 -21.41 4.31
CA GLN A 84 3.76 -21.55 4.84
C GLN A 84 3.14 -22.91 4.45
N LYS A 85 3.18 -23.88 5.36
CA LYS A 85 2.59 -25.22 5.16
C LYS A 85 1.06 -25.30 5.36
N ALA A 86 0.41 -24.25 5.85
CA ALA A 86 -1.05 -24.19 5.99
C ALA A 86 -1.55 -22.77 5.71
N LYS A 87 -2.36 -22.61 4.65
CA LYS A 87 -3.08 -21.35 4.36
C LYS A 87 -4.24 -21.19 5.33
N GLN A 88 -4.36 -20.03 5.99
CA GLN A 88 -5.59 -19.68 6.70
C GLN A 88 -6.56 -18.98 5.76
N TYR A 89 -7.85 -19.18 5.98
CA TYR A 89 -8.93 -18.49 5.26
C TYR A 89 -8.76 -16.96 5.27
N ASP A 90 -8.32 -16.41 6.40
CA ASP A 90 -8.06 -14.97 6.56
C ASP A 90 -6.92 -14.46 5.66
N ASP A 91 -5.96 -15.32 5.27
CA ASP A 91 -4.87 -14.94 4.36
C ASP A 91 -5.40 -14.74 2.93
N ASP A 92 -6.28 -15.62 2.47
CA ASP A 92 -6.84 -15.54 1.13
C ASP A 92 -7.73 -14.29 0.97
N LEU A 93 -8.48 -13.92 2.01
CA LEU A 93 -9.26 -12.68 2.03
C LEU A 93 -8.38 -11.44 1.95
N VAL A 94 -7.34 -11.35 2.78
CA VAL A 94 -6.39 -10.21 2.75
C VAL A 94 -5.68 -10.13 1.40
N ASN A 95 -5.21 -11.26 0.86
CA ASN A 95 -4.55 -11.30 -0.44
C ASN A 95 -5.47 -10.83 -1.58
N SER A 96 -6.76 -11.21 -1.54
CA SER A 96 -7.74 -10.77 -2.53
C SER A 96 -7.95 -9.26 -2.48
N VAL A 97 -8.01 -8.67 -1.28
CA VAL A 97 -8.13 -7.22 -1.09
C VAL A 97 -6.92 -6.48 -1.65
N TRP A 98 -5.71 -6.99 -1.40
CA TRP A 98 -4.47 -6.42 -1.95
C TRP A 98 -4.38 -6.54 -3.48
N LEU A 99 -4.88 -7.64 -4.05
CA LEU A 99 -4.96 -7.81 -5.51
C LEU A 99 -5.89 -6.75 -6.13
N VAL A 100 -7.09 -6.58 -5.59
CA VAL A 100 -8.06 -5.58 -6.07
C VAL A 100 -7.51 -4.17 -5.91
N PHE A 101 -6.85 -3.88 -4.79
CA PHE A 101 -6.16 -2.61 -4.58
C PHE A 101 -5.08 -2.36 -5.66
N GLY A 102 -4.25 -3.36 -5.95
CA GLY A 102 -3.22 -3.25 -6.99
C GLY A 102 -3.79 -3.02 -8.39
N ILE A 103 -4.85 -3.74 -8.77
CA ILE A 103 -5.57 -3.53 -10.04
C ILE A 103 -6.15 -2.10 -10.10
N SER A 104 -6.74 -1.62 -9.00
CA SER A 104 -7.32 -0.28 -8.93
C SER A 104 -6.26 0.81 -9.09
N LEU A 105 -5.09 0.66 -8.43
CA LEU A 105 -3.97 1.59 -8.61
C LEU A 105 -3.43 1.58 -10.03
N PHE A 106 -3.35 0.40 -10.66
CA PHE A 106 -2.93 0.30 -12.06
C PHE A 106 -3.91 1.04 -12.98
N ALA A 107 -5.22 0.78 -12.86
CA ALA A 107 -6.24 1.49 -13.63
C ALA A 107 -6.19 3.02 -13.40
N MET A 108 -5.92 3.44 -12.17
CA MET A 108 -5.76 4.85 -11.82
C MET A 108 -4.54 5.49 -12.48
N GLY A 109 -3.42 4.76 -12.59
CA GLY A 109 -2.26 5.19 -13.37
C GLY A 109 -2.60 5.42 -14.85
N PHE A 110 -3.39 4.53 -15.46
CA PHE A 110 -3.86 4.72 -16.84
C PHE A 110 -4.77 5.95 -16.96
N TYR A 111 -5.69 6.14 -16.01
CA TYR A 111 -6.55 7.31 -15.96
C TYR A 111 -5.74 8.62 -15.95
N GLN A 112 -4.71 8.70 -15.10
CA GLN A 112 -3.83 9.87 -15.00
C GLN A 112 -3.09 10.20 -16.30
N ASN A 113 -2.72 9.19 -17.08
CA ASN A 113 -1.92 9.38 -18.30
C ASN A 113 -2.79 9.60 -19.55
N ILE A 114 -3.96 8.99 -19.63
CA ILE A 114 -4.82 9.03 -20.83
C ILE A 114 -5.77 10.22 -20.82
N VAL A 115 -6.37 10.53 -19.66
CA VAL A 115 -7.42 11.56 -19.58
C VAL A 115 -6.92 12.95 -20.00
N PRO A 116 -5.76 13.46 -19.52
CA PRO A 116 -5.21 14.74 -19.98
C PRO A 116 -5.09 14.84 -21.50
N PHE A 117 -4.58 13.79 -22.14
CA PHE A 117 -4.37 13.73 -23.58
C PHE A 117 -5.70 13.71 -24.35
N GLN A 118 -6.67 12.92 -23.90
CA GLN A 118 -7.98 12.90 -24.54
C GLN A 118 -8.76 14.20 -24.35
N THR A 119 -8.67 14.81 -23.17
CA THR A 119 -9.30 16.10 -22.91
C THR A 119 -8.71 17.18 -23.81
N GLU A 120 -7.38 17.20 -24.04
CA GLU A 120 -6.74 18.14 -24.97
C GLU A 120 -7.31 18.00 -26.40
N LYS A 121 -7.48 16.76 -26.87
CA LYS A 121 -8.06 16.49 -28.20
C LYS A 121 -9.51 16.95 -28.32
N LEU A 122 -10.35 16.62 -27.35
CA LEU A 122 -11.78 16.99 -27.35
C LEU A 122 -11.97 18.50 -27.34
N ILE A 123 -11.21 19.20 -26.52
CA ILE A 123 -11.25 20.66 -26.41
C ILE A 123 -10.81 21.33 -27.73
N ALA A 124 -9.78 20.79 -28.37
CA ALA A 124 -9.32 21.28 -29.67
C ALA A 124 -10.36 21.08 -30.79
N GLU A 125 -11.13 19.98 -30.76
CA GLU A 125 -12.25 19.74 -31.68
C GLU A 125 -13.40 20.75 -31.47
N GLU A 126 -13.62 21.19 -30.22
CA GLU A 126 -14.59 22.23 -29.87
C GLU A 126 -14.11 23.66 -30.18
N GLY A 127 -12.84 23.83 -30.57
CA GLY A 127 -12.29 25.11 -31.02
C GLY A 127 -11.84 26.06 -29.90
N TRP A 128 -11.68 25.59 -28.66
CA TRP A 128 -11.13 26.37 -27.55
C TRP A 128 -9.85 25.73 -27.00
N THR A 129 -9.12 26.45 -26.13
CA THR A 129 -7.96 25.91 -25.41
C THR A 129 -7.99 26.35 -23.96
N LEU A 130 -7.42 25.54 -23.07
CA LEU A 130 -7.33 25.87 -21.66
C LEU A 130 -6.17 26.86 -21.47
N MET A 131 -6.44 28.04 -20.91
CA MET A 131 -5.44 29.09 -20.71
C MET A 131 -5.39 29.55 -19.25
N LYS A 132 -4.20 29.91 -18.78
CA LYS A 132 -3.97 30.58 -17.50
C LYS A 132 -3.87 32.08 -17.76
N HIS A 133 -4.88 32.81 -17.32
CA HIS A 133 -4.89 34.27 -17.32
C HIS A 133 -4.18 34.82 -16.07
N PHE A 134 -3.27 35.77 -16.25
CA PHE A 134 -2.57 36.42 -15.15
C PHE A 134 -3.19 37.78 -14.84
N SER A 135 -3.61 37.98 -13.58
CA SER A 135 -4.20 39.25 -13.11
C SER A 135 -3.22 40.43 -13.09
N ASP A 136 -1.92 40.19 -13.32
CA ASP A 136 -0.85 41.19 -13.33
C ASP A 136 -0.56 41.77 -14.74
N GLY A 137 -1.34 41.37 -15.74
CA GLY A 137 -1.23 41.89 -17.12
C GLY A 137 -0.21 41.15 -17.99
N ARG A 138 0.41 40.07 -17.50
CA ARG A 138 1.18 39.14 -18.34
C ARG A 138 0.29 38.48 -19.40
N PRO A 139 0.84 38.12 -20.57
CA PRO A 139 0.07 37.44 -21.61
C PRO A 139 -0.43 36.08 -21.10
N ASP A 140 -1.60 35.68 -21.59
CA ASP A 140 -2.19 34.39 -21.26
C ASP A 140 -1.32 33.24 -21.76
N GLU A 141 -1.12 32.23 -20.91
CA GLU A 141 -0.35 31.04 -21.25
C GLU A 141 -1.28 29.85 -21.46
N VAL A 142 -1.13 29.15 -22.58
CA VAL A 142 -1.88 27.91 -22.84
C VAL A 142 -1.38 26.81 -21.90
N ILE A 143 -2.30 26.22 -21.15
CA ILE A 143 -2.02 25.11 -20.26
C ILE A 143 -2.63 23.83 -20.82
N ARG A 144 -1.89 22.71 -20.70
CA ARG A 144 -2.47 21.41 -21.03
C ARG A 144 -3.43 21.00 -19.92
N PRO A 145 -4.57 20.37 -20.26
CA PRO A 145 -5.43 19.75 -19.26
C PRO A 145 -4.60 18.82 -18.37
N PHE A 146 -4.88 18.85 -17.08
CA PHE A 146 -4.24 17.97 -16.11
C PHE A 146 -5.33 17.50 -15.16
N THR A 147 -5.15 16.31 -14.61
CA THR A 147 -6.02 15.75 -13.58
C THR A 147 -5.63 16.32 -12.23
N PRO A 148 -6.42 17.23 -11.61
CA PRO A 148 -6.08 17.83 -10.33
C PRO A 148 -6.11 16.78 -9.21
N SER A 149 -5.25 16.94 -8.20
CA SER A 149 -5.30 16.25 -6.89
C SER A 149 -5.39 14.71 -6.90
N LEU A 150 -4.79 14.03 -7.89
CA LEU A 150 -4.74 12.56 -7.92
C LEU A 150 -4.02 11.94 -6.73
N TYR A 151 -3.04 12.63 -6.17
CA TYR A 151 -2.27 12.15 -5.02
C TYR A 151 -3.12 11.99 -3.76
N SER A 152 -4.11 12.86 -3.52
CA SER A 152 -5.09 12.68 -2.46
C SER A 152 -5.81 11.34 -2.58
N ILE A 153 -6.18 10.96 -3.80
CA ILE A 153 -6.90 9.70 -4.03
C ILE A 153 -5.96 8.51 -3.81
N TYR A 154 -4.67 8.60 -4.17
CA TYR A 154 -3.70 7.55 -3.81
C TYR A 154 -3.59 7.36 -2.29
N ILE A 155 -3.57 8.44 -1.50
CA ILE A 155 -3.59 8.36 -0.02
C ILE A 155 -4.83 7.61 0.46
N LEU A 156 -6.00 7.91 -0.10
CA LEU A 156 -7.25 7.20 0.21
C LEU A 156 -7.15 5.70 -0.10
N PHE A 157 -6.64 5.36 -1.29
CA PHE A 157 -6.43 3.96 -1.69
C PHE A 157 -5.45 3.24 -0.76
N TYR A 158 -4.42 3.91 -0.24
CA TYR A 158 -3.46 3.28 0.69
C TYR A 158 -4.11 2.88 2.02
N ALA A 159 -5.08 3.66 2.51
CA ALA A 159 -5.77 3.39 3.77
C ALA A 159 -6.67 2.15 3.71
N PHE A 160 -7.36 1.93 2.58
CA PHE A 160 -8.34 0.86 2.42
C PHE A 160 -7.81 -0.56 2.69
N PRO A 161 -6.82 -1.10 1.95
CA PRO A 161 -6.32 -2.46 2.17
C PRO A 161 -5.61 -2.59 3.52
N THR A 162 -5.02 -1.50 4.01
CA THR A 162 -4.36 -1.43 5.32
C THR A 162 -5.37 -1.58 6.45
N MET A 163 -6.51 -0.88 6.36
CA MET A 163 -7.60 -0.98 7.34
C MET A 163 -8.16 -2.41 7.36
N VAL A 164 -8.46 -2.97 6.18
CA VAL A 164 -8.98 -4.33 6.07
C VAL A 164 -7.99 -5.34 6.67
N THR A 165 -6.71 -5.23 6.34
CA THR A 165 -5.67 -6.08 6.93
C THR A 165 -5.64 -5.93 8.46
N GLY A 166 -5.69 -4.71 8.98
CA GLY A 166 -5.71 -4.45 10.42
C GLY A 166 -6.94 -5.03 11.14
N LEU A 167 -8.12 -4.99 10.50
CA LEU A 167 -9.37 -5.53 11.04
C LEU A 167 -9.38 -7.06 11.02
N VAL A 168 -9.07 -7.66 9.87
CA VAL A 168 -9.09 -9.12 9.65
C VAL A 168 -8.00 -9.80 10.47
N LYS A 169 -6.77 -9.30 10.41
CA LYS A 169 -5.63 -9.85 11.15
C LYS A 169 -5.58 -9.40 12.61
N LYS A 170 -6.55 -8.60 13.06
CA LYS A 170 -6.57 -7.99 14.41
C LYS A 170 -5.26 -7.29 14.77
N PHE A 171 -4.58 -6.71 13.77
CA PHE A 171 -3.27 -6.08 13.92
C PHE A 171 -3.43 -4.57 14.13
N ASN A 172 -3.44 -4.16 15.39
CA ASN A 172 -3.65 -2.76 15.81
C ASN A 172 -2.76 -1.73 15.09
N PRO A 173 -1.45 -1.96 14.87
CA PRO A 173 -0.60 -0.99 14.16
C PRO A 173 -1.11 -0.62 12.76
N MET A 174 -1.62 -1.57 11.98
CA MET A 174 -2.21 -1.26 10.67
C MET A 174 -3.56 -0.54 10.78
N LYS A 175 -4.38 -0.86 11.80
CA LYS A 175 -5.64 -0.10 12.04
C LYS A 175 -5.36 1.37 12.34
N TYR A 176 -4.46 1.65 13.27
CA TYR A 176 -4.07 3.02 13.59
C TYR A 176 -3.40 3.71 12.40
N GLY A 177 -2.55 2.97 11.67
CA GLY A 177 -1.93 3.48 10.45
C GLY A 177 -2.95 3.92 9.41
N ALA A 178 -3.97 3.11 9.16
CA ALA A 178 -5.04 3.43 8.22
C ALA A 178 -5.91 4.62 8.68
N ILE A 179 -6.24 4.70 9.98
CA ILE A 179 -7.00 5.84 10.53
C ILE A 179 -6.23 7.15 10.33
N ILE A 180 -4.93 7.16 10.64
CA ILE A 180 -4.09 8.34 10.43
C ILE A 180 -4.05 8.69 8.94
N THR A 181 -3.91 7.71 8.05
CA THR A 181 -3.87 7.95 6.61
C THR A 181 -5.20 8.46 6.05
N TYR A 182 -6.36 8.03 6.55
CA TYR A 182 -7.64 8.68 6.23
C TYR A 182 -7.66 10.14 6.69
N GLY A 183 -7.08 10.45 7.86
CA GLY A 183 -6.90 11.83 8.32
C GLY A 183 -5.99 12.64 7.38
N LEU A 184 -4.90 12.06 6.90
CA LEU A 184 -4.01 12.70 5.92
C LEU A 184 -4.71 12.92 4.57
N PHE A 185 -5.60 12.01 4.15
CA PHE A 185 -6.43 12.22 2.98
C PHE A 185 -7.35 13.43 3.16
N LEU A 186 -8.06 13.52 4.29
CA LEU A 186 -8.92 14.68 4.56
C LEU A 186 -8.13 15.98 4.61
N LEU A 187 -6.94 15.97 5.19
CA LEU A 187 -6.02 17.11 5.18
C LEU A 187 -5.61 17.49 3.74
N SER A 188 -5.36 16.49 2.88
CA SER A 188 -4.92 16.73 1.50
C SER A 188 -5.95 17.47 0.64
N LEU A 189 -7.23 17.41 1.00
CA LEU A 189 -8.29 18.14 0.29
C LEU A 189 -8.15 19.66 0.40
N PHE A 190 -7.40 20.14 1.39
CA PHE A 190 -7.17 21.55 1.64
C PHE A 190 -5.76 21.99 1.26
N THR A 191 -4.96 21.12 0.65
CA THR A 191 -3.57 21.41 0.28
C THR A 191 -3.37 21.46 -1.23
N GLU A 192 -2.33 22.17 -1.65
CA GLU A 192 -1.91 22.12 -3.05
C GLU A 192 -1.34 20.74 -3.40
N SER A 193 -1.50 20.35 -4.67
CA SER A 193 -1.07 19.04 -5.19
C SER A 193 0.38 18.66 -4.86
N ARG A 194 1.28 19.63 -4.68
CA ARG A 194 2.66 19.36 -4.26
C ARG A 194 2.72 18.78 -2.85
N PHE A 195 1.95 19.33 -1.91
CA PHE A 195 1.95 18.89 -0.51
C PHE A 195 1.25 17.54 -0.34
N ASP A 196 0.30 17.20 -1.21
CA ASP A 196 -0.32 15.86 -1.23
C ASP A 196 0.72 14.76 -1.40
N MET A 197 1.80 15.03 -2.13
CA MET A 197 2.88 14.07 -2.38
C MET A 197 3.73 13.85 -1.12
N LEU A 198 3.94 14.91 -0.34
CA LEU A 198 4.57 14.82 0.98
C LEU A 198 3.68 14.06 1.96
N LEU A 199 2.37 14.37 1.99
CA LEU A 199 1.38 13.62 2.79
C LEU A 199 1.34 12.15 2.37
N GLY A 200 1.46 11.85 1.08
CA GLY A 200 1.59 10.49 0.54
C GLY A 200 2.82 9.75 1.04
N SER A 201 3.97 10.43 1.18
CA SER A 201 5.16 9.84 1.80
C SER A 201 4.91 9.47 3.27
N ILE A 202 4.33 10.39 4.04
CA ILE A 202 3.99 10.16 5.45
C ILE A 202 2.97 9.02 5.58
N ALA A 203 1.96 8.99 4.70
CA ALA A 203 0.96 7.95 4.65
C ALA A 203 1.57 6.57 4.43
N ALA A 204 2.51 6.41 3.48
CA ALA A 204 3.20 5.15 3.23
C ALA A 204 4.04 4.68 4.43
N LEU A 205 4.69 5.62 5.13
CA LEU A 205 5.44 5.30 6.35
C LEU A 205 4.52 4.78 7.46
N VAL A 206 3.41 5.46 7.69
CA VAL A 206 2.48 5.18 8.78
C VAL A 206 1.62 3.93 8.51
N CYS A 207 1.14 3.75 7.28
CA CYS A 207 0.32 2.58 6.92
C CYS A 207 1.13 1.29 6.75
N TRP A 208 2.36 1.37 6.22
CA TRP A 208 3.08 0.17 5.79
C TRP A 208 4.45 0.02 6.43
N PHE A 209 5.29 1.06 6.41
CA PHE A 209 6.67 0.93 6.89
C PHE A 209 6.76 0.66 8.39
N ILE A 210 6.13 1.51 9.22
CA ILE A 210 6.13 1.37 10.67
C ILE A 210 5.46 0.06 11.11
N PRO A 211 4.24 -0.29 10.63
CA PRO A 211 3.64 -1.59 10.93
C PRO A 211 4.50 -2.76 10.44
N GLY A 212 5.17 -2.62 9.31
CA GLY A 212 6.12 -3.61 8.76
C GLY A 212 7.32 -3.86 9.67
N ILE A 213 7.92 -2.81 10.26
CA ILE A 213 9.01 -2.96 11.25
C ILE A 213 8.50 -3.75 12.45
N ILE A 214 7.32 -3.41 12.96
CA ILE A 214 6.72 -4.07 14.12
C ILE A 214 6.46 -5.55 13.81
N LEU A 215 5.91 -5.84 12.63
CA LEU A 215 5.62 -7.21 12.20
C LEU A 215 6.90 -8.03 12.06
N ARG A 216 7.92 -7.45 11.43
CA ARG A 216 9.23 -8.09 11.25
C ARG A 216 9.91 -8.40 12.58
N ARG A 217 9.84 -7.48 13.55
CA ARG A 217 10.38 -7.71 14.91
C ARG A 217 9.66 -8.87 15.60
N LYS A 218 8.32 -8.94 15.51
CA LYS A 218 7.53 -10.05 16.06
C LYS A 218 7.88 -11.38 15.41
N TYR A 219 7.98 -11.41 14.09
CA TYR A 219 8.37 -12.60 13.34
C TYR A 219 9.75 -13.11 13.78
N LEU A 220 10.77 -12.25 13.83
CA LEU A 220 12.13 -12.63 14.24
C LEU A 220 12.18 -13.13 15.69
N ALA A 221 11.38 -12.56 16.60
CA ALA A 221 11.31 -13.03 17.98
C ALA A 221 10.71 -14.44 18.08
N GLN A 222 9.66 -14.74 17.31
CA GLN A 222 9.03 -16.06 17.26
C GLN A 222 9.95 -17.11 16.63
N THR A 223 10.69 -16.77 15.57
CA THR A 223 11.65 -17.69 14.96
C THR A 223 12.80 -18.01 15.92
N ARG A 224 13.26 -17.06 16.73
CA ARG A 224 14.30 -17.29 17.74
C ARG A 224 13.84 -18.16 18.92
N SER A 225 12.56 -18.13 19.29
CA SER A 225 12.04 -18.98 20.37
C SER A 225 11.71 -20.41 19.93
N ASN A 226 11.62 -20.65 18.62
CA ASN A 226 11.31 -21.96 18.02
C ASN A 226 12.56 -22.69 17.50
N VAL A 227 13.75 -22.09 17.67
CA VAL A 227 15.08 -22.69 17.44
C VAL A 227 15.70 -22.94 18.81
#